data_AF-A0A432JKV9-F1
#
_entry.id   AF-A0A432JKV9-F1
#
_cell.length_a   1.000
_cell.length_b   1.000
_cell.length_c   1.000
_cell.angle_alpha   90.00
_cell.angle_beta   90.00
_cell.angle_gamma   90.00
#
_symmetry.space_group_name_H-M   'P 1'
#
loop_
_entity.id
_entity.type
_entity.pdbx_description
1 polymer ?
#
loop_
_entity_poly.entity_id
_entity_poly.type
_entity_poly.pdbx_seq_one_letter_code
_entity_poly.pdbx_strand_id
1 'polypeptide(L)' 'MPLKKTKVGVLYHRYLPGYSAERFAIDAEELGFDSLWVSENTFSRAPKADPFVVLGIFAAYKKYAN' A
#
# COMPACT_ATOMS: atom_id res chain seq x y z
N MET A 1 20.40 -6.42 26.72
CA MET A 1 19.69 -5.35 25.97
C MET A 1 18.64 -6.00 25.10
N PRO A 2 17.36 -5.61 25.16
CA PRO A 2 16.36 -6.12 24.22
C PRO A 2 16.73 -5.66 22.80
N LEU A 3 16.74 -6.58 21.84
CA LEU A 3 16.97 -6.26 20.43
C LEU A 3 15.79 -5.43 19.93
N LYS A 4 16.08 -4.24 19.37
CA LYS A 4 15.07 -3.38 18.75
C LYS A 4 14.43 -4.15 17.60
N LYS A 5 13.11 -4.38 17.65
CA LYS A 5 12.38 -5.09 16.59
C LYS A 5 12.59 -4.36 15.25
N THR A 6 13.09 -5.07 14.25
CA THR A 6 13.23 -4.55 12.89
C THR A 6 11.84 -4.24 12.33
N LYS A 7 11.64 -3.02 11.83
CA LYS A 7 10.42 -2.65 11.12
C LYS A 7 10.53 -3.01 9.65
N VAL A 8 9.48 -3.59 9.09
CA VAL A 8 9.42 -4.01 7.68
C VAL A 8 8.29 -3.25 6.98
N GLY A 9 8.60 -2.61 5.86
CA GLY A 9 7.62 -1.91 5.03
C GLY A 9 7.44 -2.58 3.67
N VAL A 10 6.32 -2.31 3.00
CA VAL A 10 6.02 -2.80 1.65
C VAL A 10 5.54 -1.66 0.74
N LEU A 11 5.92 -1.73 -0.54
CA LEU A 11 5.64 -0.72 -1.55
C LEU A 11 4.59 -1.20 -2.56
N TYR A 12 3.49 -0.46 -2.66
CA TYR A 12 2.51 -0.63 -3.72
C TYR A 12 2.96 0.13 -4.97
N HIS A 13 3.37 -0.63 -5.98
CA HIS A 13 3.79 -0.08 -7.25
C HIS A 13 2.58 0.09 -8.18
N ARG A 14 2.03 1.31 -8.26
CA ARG A 14 0.78 1.62 -9.00
C ARG A 14 0.79 1.23 -10.49
N TYR A 15 1.96 1.00 -11.08
CA TYR A 15 2.11 0.66 -12.49
C TYR A 15 1.99 -0.84 -12.80
N LEU A 16 2.02 -1.70 -11.78
CA LEU A 16 1.81 -3.13 -11.98
C LEU A 16 0.31 -3.39 -12.18
N PRO A 17 -0.11 -4.01 -13.30
CA PRO A 17 -1.50 -4.37 -13.51
C PRO A 17 -1.91 -5.53 -12.61
N GLY A 18 -3.20 -5.57 -12.24
CA GLY A 18 -3.84 -6.78 -11.72
C GLY A 18 -3.96 -6.91 -10.21
N TYR A 19 -3.50 -5.93 -9.42
CA TYR A 19 -3.63 -5.99 -7.96
C TYR A 19 -4.16 -4.68 -7.39
N SER A 20 -5.34 -4.74 -6.76
CA SER A 20 -6.03 -3.55 -6.24
C SER A 20 -5.33 -3.02 -4.99
N ALA A 21 -5.36 -1.70 -4.80
CA ALA A 21 -4.82 -1.05 -3.61
C ALA A 21 -5.49 -1.56 -2.31
N GLU A 22 -6.79 -1.82 -2.35
CA GLU A 22 -7.54 -2.36 -1.22
C GLU A 22 -7.04 -3.74 -0.82
N ARG A 23 -6.91 -4.67 -1.79
CA ARG A 23 -6.41 -6.02 -1.51
C ARG A 23 -4.98 -5.99 -1.00
N PHE A 24 -4.15 -5.10 -1.55
CA PHE A 24 -2.79 -4.89 -1.08
C PHE A 24 -2.73 -4.44 0.39
N ALA A 25 -3.61 -3.53 0.81
CA ALA A 25 -3.65 -3.07 2.19
C ALA A 25 -4.07 -4.18 3.17
N ILE A 26 -5.09 -4.97 2.80
CA ILE A 26 -5.54 -6.14 3.58
C ILE A 26 -4.40 -7.14 3.73
N ASP A 27 -3.80 -7.56 2.61
CA ASP A 27 -2.76 -8.60 2.63
C ASP A 27 -1.51 -8.11 3.37
N ALA A 28 -1.16 -6.83 3.27
CA ALA A 28 -0.03 -6.28 4.01
C ALA A 28 -0.26 -6.23 5.54
N GLU A 29 -1.50 -5.98 5.97
CA GLU A 29 -1.85 -6.07 7.39
C GLU A 29 -1.82 -7.53 7.87
N GLU A 30 -2.44 -8.46 7.11
CA GLU A 30 -2.46 -9.89 7.43
C GLU A 30 -1.04 -10.49 7.54
N LEU A 31 -0.11 -10.02 6.71
CA LEU A 31 1.29 -10.43 6.72
C LEU A 31 2.13 -9.70 7.79
N GLY A 32 1.57 -8.71 8.48
CA GLY A 32 2.20 -8.03 9.61
C GLY A 32 3.25 -6.98 9.22
N PHE A 33 3.12 -6.32 8.06
CA PHE A 33 3.99 -5.21 7.68
C PHE A 33 3.74 -3.98 8.58
N ASP A 34 4.81 -3.26 8.94
CA ASP A 34 4.76 -2.08 9.81
C ASP A 34 4.41 -0.78 9.06
N SER A 35 4.55 -0.76 7.73
CA SER A 35 4.27 0.43 6.92
C SER A 35 3.93 0.10 5.47
N LEU A 36 3.05 0.92 4.89
CA LEU A 36 2.66 0.88 3.48
C LEU A 36 3.16 2.12 2.76
N TRP A 37 3.71 1.91 1.57
CA TRP A 37 4.25 2.96 0.72
C TRP A 37 3.57 2.90 -0.64
N VAL A 38 3.41 4.05 -1.30
CA VAL A 38 2.82 4.15 -2.64
C VAL A 38 3.83 4.77 -3.58
N SER A 39 4.07 4.16 -4.74
CA SER A 39 5.03 4.73 -5.69
C SER A 39 4.48 5.99 -6.35
N GLU A 40 5.28 7.06 -6.37
CA GLU A 40 5.05 8.21 -7.23
C GLU A 40 5.96 8.07 -8.46
N ASN A 41 5.38 7.98 -9.66
CA ASN A 41 6.17 7.99 -10.88
C ASN A 41 5.56 8.96 -11.88
N THR A 42 6.34 9.94 -12.30
CA THR A 42 5.93 10.96 -13.27
C THR A 42 6.20 10.55 -14.71
N PHE A 43 6.94 9.46 -14.95
CA PHE A 43 7.41 9.07 -16.28
C PHE A 43 6.49 8.09 -17.03
N SER A 44 5.55 7.44 -16.33
CA SER A 44 4.65 6.49 -16.99
C SER A 44 3.50 7.22 -17.70
N ARG A 45 3.26 6.85 -18.95
CA ARG A 45 2.14 7.35 -19.75
C ARG A 45 0.81 6.65 -19.45
N ALA A 46 0.84 5.57 -18.67
CA ALA A 46 -0.37 4.85 -18.31
C ALA A 46 -1.13 5.61 -17.22
N PRO A 47 -2.43 5.91 -17.41
CA PRO A 47 -3.22 6.57 -16.38
C PRO A 47 -3.32 5.68 -15.14
N LYS A 48 -2.98 6.23 -13.98
CA LYS A 48 -3.07 5.57 -12.67
C LYS A 48 -3.69 6.51 -11.64
N ALA A 49 -4.38 5.93 -10.66
CA ALA A 49 -4.96 6.68 -9.55
C ALA A 49 -3.86 7.45 -8.81
N ASP A 50 -4.13 8.71 -8.48
CA ASP A 50 -3.21 9.58 -7.75
C ASP A 50 -2.68 8.91 -6.46
N PRO A 51 -1.39 9.10 -6.07
CA PRO A 51 -0.85 8.50 -4.85
C PRO A 51 -1.68 8.80 -3.61
N PHE A 52 -2.24 10.01 -3.48
CA PHE A 52 -3.06 10.40 -2.34
C PHE A 52 -4.41 9.69 -2.33
N VAL A 53 -4.98 9.41 -3.51
CA VAL A 53 -6.19 8.58 -3.62
C VAL A 53 -5.90 7.17 -3.14
N VAL A 54 -4.76 6.59 -3.53
CA VAL A 54 -4.35 5.25 -3.07
C VAL A 54 -4.10 5.21 -1.57
N LEU A 55 -3.42 6.22 -1.01
CA LEU A 55 -3.25 6.35 0.45
C LEU A 55 -4.60 6.49 1.16
N GLY A 56 -5.56 7.18 0.56
CA GLY A 56 -6.94 7.24 1.06
C GLY A 56 -7.59 5.86 1.12
N ILE A 57 -7.38 5.00 0.12
CA ILE A 57 -7.85 3.60 0.14
C ILE A 57 -7.20 2.82 1.27
N PHE A 58 -5.88 2.96 1.47
CA PHE A 58 -5.17 2.32 2.58
C PHE A 58 -5.65 2.81 3.95
N ALA A 59 -6.11 4.04 4.08
CA ALA A 59 -6.71 4.53 5.32
C ALA A 59 -8.15 4.03 5.53
N ALA A 60 -8.87 3.76 4.44
CA ALA A 60 -10.30 3.51 4.46
C ALA A 60 -10.71 2.03 4.36
N TYR A 61 -9.83 1.11 3.96
CA TYR A 61 -10.23 -0.29 3.66
C TYR A 61 -11.00 -0.96 4.80
N LYS A 62 -10.63 -0.72 6.07
CA LYS A 62 -11.36 -1.27 7.23
C LYS A 62 -12.79 -0.76 7.38
N LYS A 63 -13.10 0.43 6.87
CA LYS A 63 -14.45 1.00 6.94
C LYS A 63 -15.44 0.26 6.03
N TYR A 64 -14.94 -0.41 5.00
CA TYR A 64 -15.74 -1.08 3.96
C TYR A 64 -15.58 -2.61 3.94
N ALA A 65 -14.73 -3.17 4.80
CA ALA A 65 -14.51 -4.61 4.93
C ALA A 65 -15.54 -5.34 5.83
N ASN A 66 -16.69 -4.73 6.11
CA ASN A 66 -17.82 -5.29 6.88
C ASN A 66 -19.02 -5.58 5.97
#